data_AF-A0A552UQT9-F1
#
_entry.id   AF-A0A552UQT9-F1
#
_cell.length_a   1.000
_cell.length_b   1.000
_cell.length_c   1.000
_cell.angle_alpha   90.00
_cell.angle_beta   90.00
_cell.angle_gamma   90.00
#
_symmetry.space_group_name_H-M   'P 1'
#
loop_
_entity.id
_entity.type
_entity.pdbx_description
1 polymer ?
#
loop_
_entity_poly.entity_id
_entity_poly.type
_entity_poly.pdbx_seq_one_letter_code
_entity_poly.pdbx_strand_id
1 'polypeptide(L)'
;NVDYADEDNPLSLKSDFILSLFELVVGKEGLSAEETSVIDRCLPILYKDYFDNPISENMPILEDLYNLLLKQEENVGKKLAVEMEIYVKGSLNVFNHRTNVDTGNRILCYDIKELGKQLRKIGMLIVQDQVWNRVTINRNKKETRYYCDEFHLLLREEQTASYSIEIWKRFRKWGGIPTGLTQNVKDLLASPEIENIFDNTDFILMLNQASGDREILANKLNISLYQLSYVTNSNEGEGLLFYGNTIVPFVDRFPKDTKLYKLMTTKPEELKEGIEIDRQREVKN
;
A
#
# COMPACT_ATOMS: atom_id res chain seq x y z
N ASN A 1 1.29 1.18 19.16
CA ASN A 1 2.57 0.44 19.12
C ASN A 1 3.64 1.37 19.70
N VAL A 2 4.29 1.02 20.82
CA VAL A 2 5.32 1.90 21.44
C VAL A 2 6.64 1.81 20.68
N ASP A 3 6.89 0.71 19.97
CA ASP A 3 8.07 0.52 19.12
C ASP A 3 7.87 1.09 17.70
N TYR A 4 6.82 1.90 17.47
CA TYR A 4 6.40 2.36 16.13
C TYR A 4 7.51 3.07 15.34
N ALA A 5 8.47 3.65 16.06
CA ALA A 5 9.61 4.37 15.54
C ALA A 5 10.92 3.69 15.95
N ASP A 6 11.90 3.73 15.04
CA ASP A 6 13.24 3.15 15.24
C ASP A 6 13.99 3.88 16.38
N GLU A 7 14.05 5.22 16.28
CA GLU A 7 14.70 6.16 17.22
C GLU A 7 13.82 7.40 17.53
N ASP A 8 12.70 7.59 16.82
CA ASP A 8 11.80 8.73 16.98
C ASP A 8 10.70 8.48 18.04
N ASN A 9 10.01 9.53 18.48
CA ASN A 9 8.82 9.39 19.30
C ASN A 9 7.68 8.75 18.44
N PRO A 10 6.96 7.69 18.90
CA PRO A 10 5.81 7.13 18.18
C PRO A 10 4.76 8.17 17.76
N LEU A 11 4.61 9.23 18.56
CA LEU A 11 3.75 10.36 18.23
C LEU A 11 4.26 11.12 17.01
N SER A 12 5.58 11.29 16.83
CA SER A 12 6.18 11.99 15.70
C SER A 12 5.83 11.34 14.36
N LEU A 13 6.05 10.03 14.23
CA LEU A 13 5.67 9.31 13.00
C LEU A 13 4.15 9.32 12.77
N LYS A 14 3.37 9.31 13.86
CA LYS A 14 1.92 9.43 13.73
C LYS A 14 1.51 10.83 13.31
N SER A 15 2.23 11.87 13.75
CA SER A 15 2.06 13.24 13.28
C SER A 15 2.35 13.35 11.80
N ASP A 16 3.47 12.80 11.31
CA ASP A 16 3.81 12.81 9.89
C ASP A 16 2.73 12.13 9.05
N PHE A 17 2.19 11.01 9.53
CA PHE A 17 1.06 10.32 8.89
C PHE A 17 -0.20 11.20 8.84
N ILE A 18 -0.57 11.86 9.95
CA ILE A 18 -1.75 12.72 9.98
C ILE A 18 -1.55 13.95 9.10
N LEU A 19 -0.37 14.57 9.09
CA LEU A 19 -0.07 15.68 8.19
C LEU A 19 -0.19 15.25 6.72
N SER A 20 0.36 14.09 6.37
CA SER A 20 0.22 13.50 5.03
C SER A 20 -1.24 13.23 4.65
N LEU A 21 -2.06 12.79 5.62
CA LEU A 21 -3.50 12.61 5.42
C LEU A 21 -4.19 13.95 5.12
N PHE A 22 -3.85 15.01 5.84
CA PHE A 22 -4.42 16.34 5.60
C PHE A 22 -4.00 16.91 4.26
N GLU A 23 -2.73 16.78 3.86
CA GLU A 23 -2.29 17.22 2.53
C GLU A 23 -3.08 16.53 1.40
N LEU A 24 -3.35 15.22 1.53
CA LEU A 24 -4.20 14.50 0.57
C LEU A 24 -5.65 15.01 0.55
N VAL A 25 -6.15 15.52 1.68
CA VAL A 25 -7.51 16.05 1.83
C VAL A 25 -7.63 17.49 1.30
N VAL A 26 -6.70 18.37 1.65
CA VAL A 26 -6.66 19.79 1.27
C VAL A 26 -6.31 19.95 -0.22
N GLY A 27 -5.56 18.99 -0.78
CA GLY A 27 -5.26 18.92 -2.20
C GLY A 27 -3.93 19.57 -2.57
N LYS A 28 -3.79 19.97 -3.83
CA LYS A 28 -2.50 20.26 -4.48
C LYS A 28 -1.67 21.39 -3.88
N GLU A 29 -2.26 22.30 -3.11
CA GLU A 29 -1.52 23.42 -2.52
C GLU A 29 -0.75 23.03 -1.25
N GLY A 30 -0.95 21.80 -0.74
CA GLY A 30 -0.34 21.35 0.51
C GLY A 30 -0.87 22.12 1.72
N LEU A 31 -0.24 21.90 2.87
CA LEU A 31 -0.54 22.65 4.09
C LEU A 31 0.38 23.86 4.22
N SER A 32 -0.19 25.01 4.59
CA SER A 32 0.58 26.17 5.02
C SER A 32 1.28 25.91 6.36
N ALA A 33 2.32 26.68 6.67
CA ALA A 33 3.03 26.56 7.94
C ALA A 33 2.12 26.81 9.16
N GLU A 34 1.11 27.66 9.02
CA GLU A 34 0.12 27.93 10.07
C GLU A 34 -0.80 26.71 10.28
N GLU A 35 -1.26 26.08 9.20
CA GLU A 35 -2.08 24.86 9.26
C GLU A 35 -1.31 23.69 9.88
N THR A 36 -0.08 23.45 9.44
CA THR A 36 0.80 22.42 10.00
C THR A 36 1.03 22.62 11.50
N SER A 37 1.28 23.86 11.93
CA SER A 37 1.48 24.19 13.34
C SER A 37 0.23 23.94 14.19
N VAL A 38 -0.95 24.29 13.67
CA VAL A 38 -2.23 24.05 14.37
C VAL A 38 -2.52 22.55 14.49
N ILE A 39 -2.28 21.78 13.43
CA ILE A 39 -2.46 20.32 13.46
C ILE A 39 -1.50 19.70 14.47
N ASP A 40 -0.20 19.98 14.37
CA ASP A 40 0.82 19.41 15.24
C ASP A 40 0.53 19.68 16.73
N ARG A 41 0.09 20.90 17.06
CA ARG A 41 -0.34 21.26 18.43
C ARG A 41 -1.54 20.45 18.93
N CYS A 42 -2.46 20.06 18.05
CA CYS A 42 -3.64 19.27 18.44
C CYS A 42 -3.29 17.81 18.72
N LEU A 43 -2.24 17.25 18.12
CA LEU A 43 -1.95 15.81 18.18
C LEU A 43 -1.56 15.29 19.57
N PRO A 44 -0.69 15.96 20.35
CA PRO A 44 -0.42 15.55 21.73
C PRO A 44 -1.68 15.55 22.60
N ILE A 45 -2.59 16.49 22.36
CA ILE A 45 -3.86 16.59 23.08
C ILE A 45 -4.79 15.43 22.67
N LEU A 46 -4.88 15.17 21.37
CA LEU A 46 -5.71 14.12 20.78
C LEU A 46 -5.34 12.73 21.30
N TYR A 47 -4.05 12.43 21.38
CA TYR A 47 -3.56 11.10 21.77
C TYR A 47 -3.31 10.96 23.28
N LYS A 48 -3.56 12.00 24.09
CA LYS A 48 -3.28 11.98 25.53
C LYS A 48 -3.93 10.80 26.24
N ASP A 49 -5.24 10.63 26.08
CA ASP A 49 -6.01 9.57 26.76
C ASP A 49 -5.55 8.17 26.35
N TYR A 50 -5.08 8.02 25.10
CA TYR A 50 -4.50 6.77 24.60
C TYR A 50 -3.12 6.50 25.20
N PHE A 51 -2.24 7.50 25.31
CA PHE A 51 -0.93 7.29 25.92
C PHE A 51 -1.02 7.08 27.44
N ASP A 52 -1.98 7.71 28.11
CA ASP A 52 -2.25 7.52 29.53
C ASP A 52 -2.84 6.11 29.79
N ASN A 53 -3.67 5.60 28.89
CA ASN A 53 -4.21 4.24 28.95
C ASN A 53 -4.40 3.64 27.53
N PRO A 54 -3.45 2.82 27.02
CA PRO A 54 -3.40 2.39 25.63
C PRO A 54 -4.33 1.20 25.34
N ILE A 55 -5.63 1.45 25.44
CA ILE A 55 -6.71 0.53 25.04
C ILE A 55 -7.37 1.01 23.73
N SER A 56 -7.97 0.08 22.98
CA SER A 56 -8.59 0.37 21.68
C SER A 56 -9.70 1.43 21.78
N GLU A 57 -10.41 1.47 22.90
CA GLU A 57 -11.47 2.43 23.19
C GLU A 57 -10.94 3.86 23.32
N ASN A 58 -9.70 4.02 23.78
CA ASN A 58 -9.05 5.32 23.92
C ASN A 58 -8.35 5.78 22.65
N MET A 59 -8.24 4.93 21.62
CA MET A 59 -7.72 5.36 20.32
C MET A 59 -8.65 6.41 19.71
N PRO A 60 -8.14 7.60 19.36
CA PRO A 60 -8.95 8.68 18.80
C PRO A 60 -9.41 8.36 17.37
N ILE A 61 -10.52 8.98 16.97
CA ILE A 61 -11.04 8.97 15.59
C ILE A 61 -10.91 10.35 14.93
N LEU A 62 -11.20 10.44 13.63
CA LEU A 62 -11.14 11.71 12.89
C LEU A 62 -12.07 12.79 13.48
N GLU A 63 -13.20 12.39 14.05
CA GLU A 63 -14.14 13.29 14.73
C GLU A 63 -13.54 13.97 15.95
N ASP A 64 -12.69 13.26 16.72
CA ASP A 64 -12.03 13.84 17.88
C ASP A 64 -11.07 14.96 17.45
N LEU A 65 -10.31 14.74 16.37
CA LEU A 65 -9.44 15.75 15.79
C LEU A 65 -10.23 16.92 15.22
N TYR A 66 -11.31 16.66 14.47
CA TYR A 66 -12.21 17.69 13.96
C TYR A 66 -12.77 18.58 15.08
N ASN A 67 -13.18 17.98 16.20
CA ASN A 67 -13.69 18.71 17.35
C ASN A 67 -12.60 19.53 18.07
N LEU A 68 -11.35 19.06 18.09
CA LEU A 68 -10.21 19.82 18.61
C LEU A 68 -9.86 21.01 17.71
N LEU A 69 -9.92 20.84 16.39
CA LEU A 69 -9.68 21.90 15.41
C LEU A 69 -10.74 23.03 15.51
N LEU A 70 -12.01 22.68 15.72
CA LEU A 70 -13.08 23.66 15.94
C LEU A 70 -12.90 24.49 17.22
N LYS A 71 -12.21 23.95 18.22
CA LYS A 71 -11.94 24.62 19.50
C LYS A 71 -10.73 25.55 19.46
N GLN A 72 -9.96 25.57 18.37
CA GLN A 72 -8.83 26.49 18.23
C GLN A 72 -9.35 27.95 18.15
N GLU A 73 -8.60 28.87 18.74
CA GLU A 73 -8.95 30.29 18.75
C GLU A 73 -8.79 30.92 17.36
N GLU A 74 -7.77 30.47 16.63
CA GLU A 74 -7.43 30.93 15.30
C GLU A 74 -8.44 30.45 14.24
N ASN A 75 -8.71 31.30 13.24
CA ASN A 75 -9.61 30.94 12.14
C ASN A 75 -9.09 29.75 11.30
N VAL A 76 -7.78 29.50 11.31
CA VAL A 76 -7.16 28.38 10.59
C VAL A 76 -7.65 27.03 11.10
N GLY A 77 -7.86 26.86 12.41
CA GLY A 77 -8.43 25.62 12.96
C GLY A 77 -9.84 25.35 12.43
N LYS A 78 -10.67 26.40 12.32
CA LYS A 78 -12.01 26.29 11.73
C LYS A 78 -11.97 25.98 10.23
N LYS A 79 -11.03 26.56 9.49
CA LYS A 79 -10.81 26.26 8.07
C LYS A 79 -10.48 24.77 7.87
N LEU A 80 -9.50 24.27 8.62
CA LEU A 80 -9.10 22.85 8.60
C LEU A 80 -10.26 21.91 8.97
N ALA A 81 -11.07 22.28 9.96
CA ALA A 81 -12.25 21.51 10.34
C ALA A 81 -13.28 21.42 9.20
N VAL A 82 -13.50 22.51 8.45
CA VAL A 82 -14.41 22.51 7.27
C VAL A 82 -13.89 21.58 6.18
N GLU A 83 -12.58 21.60 5.91
CA GLU A 83 -11.95 20.73 4.90
C GLU A 83 -12.08 19.24 5.28
N MET A 84 -12.02 18.92 6.58
CA MET A 84 -12.25 17.57 7.09
C MET A 84 -13.72 17.14 7.12
N GLU A 85 -14.68 18.07 7.08
CA GLU A 85 -16.08 17.78 7.41
C GLU A 85 -16.68 16.68 6.54
N ILE A 86 -16.31 16.62 5.25
CA ILE A 86 -16.79 15.57 4.33
C ILE A 86 -16.35 14.15 4.74
N TYR A 87 -15.20 14.02 5.42
CA TYR A 87 -14.62 12.76 5.91
C TYR A 87 -15.03 12.42 7.34
N VAL A 88 -15.70 13.33 8.04
CA VAL A 88 -16.14 13.12 9.44
C VAL A 88 -17.65 12.98 9.51
N LYS A 89 -18.37 13.97 8.96
CA LYS A 89 -19.85 14.06 9.00
C LYS A 89 -20.50 13.88 7.63
N GLY A 90 -19.73 14.02 6.55
CA GLY A 90 -20.23 13.95 5.19
C GLY A 90 -20.27 12.53 4.61
N SER A 91 -20.31 12.47 3.28
CA SER A 91 -20.47 11.24 2.51
C SER A 91 -19.24 10.33 2.46
N LEU A 92 -18.07 10.80 2.90
CA LEU A 92 -16.80 10.08 2.83
C LEU A 92 -16.30 9.63 4.21
N ASN A 93 -17.20 9.47 5.18
CA ASN A 93 -16.88 9.19 6.59
C ASN A 93 -16.47 7.75 6.91
N VAL A 94 -16.12 6.95 5.91
CA VAL A 94 -15.77 5.53 6.03
C VAL A 94 -14.67 5.26 7.07
N PHE A 95 -13.73 6.20 7.22
CA PHE A 95 -12.60 6.08 8.15
C PHE A 95 -12.81 6.79 9.49
N ASN A 96 -13.96 7.43 9.72
CA ASN A 96 -14.28 8.11 10.99
C ASN A 96 -14.89 7.15 12.03
N HIS A 97 -14.28 5.98 12.19
CA HIS A 97 -14.73 4.96 13.13
C HIS A 97 -13.53 4.23 13.71
N ARG A 98 -13.69 3.66 14.90
CA ARG A 98 -12.66 2.79 15.48
C ARG A 98 -12.52 1.53 14.62
N THR A 99 -11.29 1.06 14.46
CA THR A 99 -10.99 -0.18 13.75
C THR A 99 -11.74 -1.35 14.38
N ASN A 100 -12.52 -2.07 13.56
CA ASN A 100 -13.39 -3.16 13.99
C ASN A 100 -13.04 -4.51 13.31
N VAL A 101 -11.93 -4.55 12.57
CA VAL A 101 -11.46 -5.75 11.87
C VAL A 101 -10.32 -6.42 12.62
N ASP A 102 -10.28 -7.76 12.58
CA ASP A 102 -9.18 -8.52 13.17
C ASP A 102 -7.95 -8.46 12.27
N THR A 103 -6.98 -7.66 12.68
CA THR A 103 -5.70 -7.58 12.01
C THR A 103 -4.74 -8.67 12.49
N GLY A 104 -5.03 -9.47 13.51
CA GLY A 104 -4.12 -10.49 14.07
C GLY A 104 -3.80 -11.67 13.16
N ASN A 105 -4.55 -11.84 12.07
CA ASN A 105 -4.44 -12.97 11.16
C ASN A 105 -3.07 -13.11 10.46
N ARG A 106 -2.72 -14.35 10.10
CA ARG A 106 -1.46 -14.67 9.38
C ARG A 106 -1.43 -14.11 7.96
N ILE A 107 -2.57 -14.12 7.28
CA ILE A 107 -2.75 -13.55 5.95
C ILE A 107 -3.81 -12.47 6.08
N LEU A 108 -3.44 -11.26 5.69
CA LEU A 108 -4.34 -10.10 5.63
C LEU A 108 -4.39 -9.64 4.18
N CYS A 109 -5.60 -9.41 3.67
CA CYS A 109 -5.83 -8.85 2.36
C CYS A 109 -6.67 -7.59 2.54
N TYR A 110 -6.15 -6.46 2.10
CA TYR A 110 -6.88 -5.18 2.09
C TYR A 110 -7.44 -4.97 0.69
N ASP A 111 -8.75 -5.14 0.54
CA ASP A 111 -9.45 -4.86 -0.72
C ASP A 111 -9.91 -3.39 -0.76
N ILE A 112 -9.46 -2.67 -1.78
CA ILE A 112 -9.77 -1.25 -2.02
C ILE A 112 -10.61 -1.04 -3.28
N LYS A 113 -11.14 -2.12 -3.89
CA LYS A 113 -11.88 -2.07 -5.16
C LYS A 113 -13.12 -1.19 -5.08
N GLU A 114 -13.87 -1.28 -3.97
CA GLU A 114 -15.11 -0.53 -3.76
C GLU A 114 -14.89 0.89 -3.25
N LEU A 115 -13.63 1.29 -2.97
CA LEU A 115 -13.33 2.67 -2.59
C LEU A 115 -13.42 3.60 -3.80
N GLY A 116 -14.24 4.65 -3.65
CA GLY A 116 -14.33 5.75 -4.60
C GLY A 116 -12.97 6.45 -4.79
N LYS A 117 -12.80 7.16 -5.91
CA LYS A 117 -11.50 7.73 -6.32
C LYS A 117 -10.83 8.61 -5.24
N GLN A 118 -11.60 9.42 -4.51
CA GLN A 118 -11.08 10.26 -3.43
C GLN A 118 -10.65 9.42 -2.21
N LEU A 119 -11.51 8.52 -1.75
CA LEU A 119 -11.21 7.63 -0.62
C LEU A 119 -10.09 6.64 -0.90
N ARG A 120 -9.87 6.27 -2.16
CA ARG A 120 -8.82 5.33 -2.54
C ARG A 120 -7.42 5.82 -2.11
N LYS A 121 -7.14 7.12 -2.27
CA LYS A 121 -5.84 7.70 -1.87
C LYS A 121 -5.63 7.59 -0.36
N ILE A 122 -6.65 7.97 0.40
CA ILE A 122 -6.66 7.91 1.87
C ILE A 122 -6.56 6.46 2.34
N GLY A 123 -7.36 5.56 1.74
CA GLY A 123 -7.35 4.14 2.05
C GLY A 123 -5.99 3.50 1.81
N MET A 124 -5.32 3.85 0.71
CA MET A 124 -3.95 3.41 0.43
C MET A 124 -2.97 3.87 1.52
N LEU A 125 -3.01 5.15 1.92
CA LEU A 125 -2.15 5.67 2.97
C LEU A 125 -2.42 4.96 4.32
N ILE A 126 -3.69 4.73 4.67
CA ILE A 126 -4.07 3.99 5.88
C ILE A 126 -3.56 2.56 5.84
N VAL A 127 -3.67 1.86 4.70
CA VAL A 127 -3.15 0.49 4.54
C VAL A 127 -1.63 0.47 4.69
N GLN A 128 -0.91 1.45 4.13
CA GLN A 128 0.54 1.57 4.32
C GLN A 128 0.92 1.76 5.80
N ASP A 129 0.20 2.60 6.56
CA ASP A 129 0.39 2.76 8.02
C ASP A 129 0.11 1.46 8.79
N GLN A 130 -0.91 0.70 8.40
CA GLN A 130 -1.19 -0.62 9.00
C GLN A 130 -0.08 -1.64 8.71
N VAL A 131 0.42 -1.67 7.47
CA VAL A 131 1.53 -2.54 7.08
C VAL A 131 2.81 -2.15 7.83
N TRP A 132 3.11 -0.85 7.93
CA TRP A 132 4.24 -0.35 8.72
C TRP A 132 4.15 -0.83 10.16
N ASN A 133 3.02 -0.57 10.82
CA ASN A 133 2.74 -1.05 12.17
C ASN A 133 2.98 -2.55 12.33
N ARG A 134 2.52 -3.36 11.37
CA ARG A 134 2.69 -4.82 11.38
C ARG A 134 4.14 -5.23 11.30
N VAL A 135 4.91 -4.66 10.37
CA VAL A 135 6.35 -4.96 10.24
C VAL A 135 7.08 -4.58 11.51
N THR A 136 6.78 -3.41 12.07
CA THR A 136 7.41 -2.94 13.29
C THR A 136 7.12 -3.85 14.49
N ILE A 137 5.88 -4.30 14.69
CA ILE A 137 5.52 -5.25 15.77
C ILE A 137 6.26 -6.59 15.63
N ASN A 138 6.44 -7.04 14.38
CA ASN A 138 7.09 -8.31 14.04
C ASN A 138 8.61 -8.22 13.99
N ARG A 139 9.18 -7.01 14.06
CA ARG A 139 10.61 -6.76 14.03
C ARG A 139 11.34 -7.63 15.04
N ASN A 140 12.45 -8.24 14.62
CA ASN A 140 13.27 -9.17 15.41
C ASN A 140 12.53 -10.42 15.94
N LYS A 141 11.27 -10.66 15.53
CA LYS A 141 10.47 -11.82 15.93
C LYS A 141 10.15 -12.74 14.76
N LYS A 142 9.76 -12.17 13.61
CA LYS A 142 9.43 -12.91 12.38
C LYS A 142 9.45 -11.99 11.16
N GLU A 143 9.70 -12.58 10.00
CA GLU A 143 9.63 -11.85 8.74
C GLU A 143 8.17 -11.55 8.34
N THR A 144 7.96 -10.39 7.73
CA THR A 144 6.66 -9.96 7.22
C THR A 144 6.74 -9.76 5.73
N ARG A 145 5.99 -10.55 4.96
CA ARG A 145 5.87 -10.37 3.51
C ARG A 145 4.77 -9.36 3.23
N TYR A 146 5.10 -8.32 2.46
CA TYR A 146 4.15 -7.29 2.04
C TYR A 146 4.04 -7.32 0.52
N TYR A 147 2.86 -7.67 0.02
CA TYR A 147 2.56 -7.69 -1.40
C TYR A 147 1.65 -6.51 -1.74
N CYS A 148 2.08 -5.67 -2.66
CA CYS A 148 1.29 -4.56 -3.19
C CYS A 148 0.96 -4.82 -4.65
N ASP A 149 -0.28 -5.22 -4.91
CA ASP A 149 -0.80 -5.29 -6.27
C ASP A 149 -1.05 -3.88 -6.85
N GLU A 150 -0.93 -3.75 -8.16
CA GLU A 150 -1.00 -2.47 -8.88
C GLU A 150 -0.18 -1.35 -8.22
N PHE A 151 1.07 -1.66 -7.87
CA PHE A 151 1.97 -0.79 -7.11
C PHE A 151 2.11 0.61 -7.71
N HIS A 152 2.04 0.73 -9.04
CA HIS A 152 2.07 2.02 -9.75
C HIS A 152 0.95 3.00 -9.32
N LEU A 153 -0.14 2.53 -8.70
CA LEU A 153 -1.18 3.40 -8.16
C LEU A 153 -0.71 4.19 -6.93
N LEU A 154 0.17 3.61 -6.09
CA LEU A 154 0.77 4.28 -4.93
C LEU A 154 1.73 5.39 -5.33
N LEU A 155 2.13 5.40 -6.59
CA LEU A 155 3.20 6.25 -7.13
C LEU A 155 2.65 7.51 -7.81
N ARG A 156 1.32 7.65 -7.88
CA ARG A 156 0.64 8.78 -8.54
C ARG A 156 0.57 10.04 -7.69
N GLU A 157 0.58 9.88 -6.38
CA GLU A 157 0.49 10.99 -5.41
C GLU A 157 1.78 11.03 -4.60
N GLU A 158 2.32 12.22 -4.39
CA GLU A 158 3.63 12.43 -3.77
C GLU A 158 3.68 11.86 -2.34
N GLN A 159 2.60 12.00 -1.58
CA GLN A 159 2.48 11.49 -0.21
C GLN A 159 2.55 9.95 -0.17
N THR A 160 1.77 9.25 -1.01
CA THR A 160 1.75 7.78 -1.04
C THR A 160 3.04 7.21 -1.64
N ALA A 161 3.67 7.95 -2.56
CA ALA A 161 4.95 7.59 -3.15
C ALA A 161 6.08 7.70 -2.12
N SER A 162 6.15 8.81 -1.38
CA SER A 162 7.12 9.03 -0.31
C SER A 162 7.05 7.94 0.76
N TYR A 163 5.84 7.57 1.19
CA TYR A 163 5.65 6.47 2.14
C TYR A 163 6.11 5.12 1.56
N SER A 164 5.87 4.86 0.28
CA SER A 164 6.32 3.64 -0.41
C SER A 164 7.84 3.54 -0.46
N ILE A 165 8.53 4.66 -0.69
CA ILE A 165 9.99 4.74 -0.70
C ILE A 165 10.56 4.43 0.69
N GLU A 166 9.97 5.02 1.75
CA GLU A 166 10.38 4.75 3.12
C GLU A 166 10.17 3.28 3.51
N ILE A 167 9.04 2.69 3.10
CA ILE A 167 8.78 1.25 3.26
C ILE A 167 9.94 0.43 2.66
N TRP A 168 10.32 0.69 1.41
CA TRP A 168 11.39 -0.06 0.75
C TRP A 168 12.75 0.11 1.43
N LYS A 169 13.07 1.32 1.91
CA LYS A 169 14.32 1.61 2.61
C LYS A 169 14.40 0.97 4.00
N ARG A 170 13.31 1.02 4.78
CA ARG A 170 13.32 0.59 6.19
C ARG A 170 13.02 -0.89 6.38
N PHE A 171 12.08 -1.44 5.63
CA PHE A 171 11.60 -2.81 5.86
C PHE A 171 12.71 -3.85 5.75
N ARG A 172 13.68 -3.63 4.85
CA ARG A 172 14.86 -4.49 4.70
C ARG A 172 15.60 -4.72 6.03
N LYS A 173 15.69 -3.70 6.89
CA LYS A 173 16.35 -3.79 8.21
C LYS A 173 15.47 -4.41 9.29
N TRP A 174 14.15 -4.41 9.09
CA TRP A 174 13.18 -4.84 10.09
C TRP A 174 12.59 -6.24 9.84
N GLY A 175 13.10 -6.96 8.82
CA GLY A 175 12.56 -8.26 8.40
C GLY A 175 11.29 -8.15 7.56
N GLY A 176 10.97 -6.97 7.04
CA GLY A 176 9.92 -6.77 6.07
C GLY A 176 10.44 -7.05 4.64
N ILE A 177 9.66 -7.78 3.85
CA ILE A 177 9.97 -8.11 2.46
C ILE A 177 8.86 -7.50 1.58
N PRO A 178 9.02 -6.25 1.13
CA PRO A 178 8.07 -5.63 0.22
C PRO A 178 8.19 -6.21 -1.19
N THR A 179 7.07 -6.37 -1.88
CA THR A 179 7.00 -6.86 -3.25
C THR A 179 5.88 -6.11 -3.97
N GLY A 180 6.26 -5.28 -4.95
CA GLY A 180 5.31 -4.56 -5.80
C GLY A 180 5.03 -5.36 -7.07
N LEU A 181 3.76 -5.43 -7.47
CA LEU A 181 3.33 -5.97 -8.76
C LEU A 181 2.82 -4.81 -9.61
N THR A 182 3.25 -4.73 -10.86
CA THR A 182 2.79 -3.68 -11.78
C THR A 182 2.78 -4.16 -13.21
N GLN A 183 1.79 -3.67 -13.97
CA GLN A 183 1.69 -3.83 -15.41
C GLN A 183 2.19 -2.59 -16.17
N ASN A 184 2.27 -1.44 -15.50
CA ASN A 184 2.69 -0.18 -16.12
C ASN A 184 4.10 0.20 -15.67
N VAL A 185 5.07 -0.15 -16.51
CA VAL A 185 6.50 0.13 -16.27
C VAL A 185 6.82 1.61 -16.45
N LYS A 186 6.16 2.28 -17.40
CA LYS A 186 6.41 3.70 -17.67
C LYS A 186 6.03 4.58 -16.49
N ASP A 187 4.88 4.33 -15.88
CA ASP A 187 4.45 5.06 -14.69
C ASP A 187 5.44 4.84 -13.53
N LEU A 188 5.97 3.62 -13.38
CA LEU A 188 6.96 3.28 -12.35
C LEU A 188 8.28 4.04 -12.57
N LEU A 189 8.77 4.11 -13.81
CA LEU A 189 10.07 4.72 -14.15
C LEU A 189 9.97 6.22 -14.46
N ALA A 190 8.80 6.84 -14.36
CA ALA A 190 8.62 8.27 -14.64
C ALA A 190 9.16 9.19 -13.53
N SER A 191 9.23 8.70 -12.29
CA SER A 191 9.75 9.44 -11.14
C SER A 191 11.15 8.93 -10.77
N PRO A 192 12.16 9.82 -10.63
CA PRO A 192 13.50 9.43 -10.19
C PRO A 192 13.53 8.77 -8.81
N GLU A 193 12.67 9.23 -7.89
CA GLU A 193 12.57 8.70 -6.53
C GLU A 193 12.07 7.25 -6.53
N ILE A 194 11.18 6.94 -7.45
CA ILE A 194 10.56 5.63 -7.60
C ILE A 194 11.43 4.72 -8.46
N GLU A 195 12.14 5.26 -9.44
CA GLU A 195 13.21 4.57 -10.16
C GLU A 195 14.28 4.06 -9.18
N ASN A 196 14.59 4.80 -8.11
CA ASN A 196 15.47 4.32 -7.05
C ASN A 196 14.93 3.07 -6.32
N ILE A 197 13.61 2.90 -6.18
CA ILE A 197 13.04 1.66 -5.62
C ILE A 197 13.40 0.48 -6.52
N PHE A 198 13.24 0.67 -7.82
CA PHE A 198 13.56 -0.34 -8.82
C PHE A 198 15.06 -0.69 -8.80
N ASP A 199 15.93 0.32 -8.77
CA ASP A 199 17.39 0.14 -8.77
C ASP A 199 17.92 -0.54 -7.50
N ASN A 200 17.21 -0.42 -6.37
CA ASN A 200 17.56 -1.08 -5.11
C ASN A 200 16.89 -2.45 -4.93
N THR A 201 16.16 -2.93 -5.93
CA THR A 201 15.46 -4.22 -5.86
C THR A 201 16.31 -5.33 -6.47
N ASP A 202 16.84 -6.20 -5.60
CA ASP A 202 17.71 -7.32 -6.02
C ASP A 202 16.96 -8.43 -6.78
N PHE A 203 15.65 -8.57 -6.55
CA PHE A 203 14.82 -9.63 -7.13
C PHE A 203 13.72 -9.04 -8.03
N ILE A 204 13.76 -9.38 -9.32
CA ILE A 204 12.73 -8.99 -10.28
C ILE A 204 12.24 -10.22 -11.01
N LEU A 205 10.93 -10.35 -11.15
CA LEU A 205 10.29 -11.36 -11.97
C LEU A 205 9.58 -10.65 -13.12
N MET A 206 10.13 -10.77 -14.33
CA MET A 206 9.62 -10.11 -15.53
C MET A 206 8.91 -11.13 -16.43
N LEU A 207 7.59 -11.01 -16.51
CA LEU A 207 6.76 -11.74 -17.48
C LEU A 207 6.71 -11.01 -18.82
N ASN A 208 5.97 -11.55 -19.79
CA ASN A 208 5.74 -10.89 -21.08
C ASN A 208 5.23 -9.44 -20.91
N GLN A 209 5.81 -8.51 -21.67
CA GLN A 209 5.47 -7.09 -21.67
C GLN A 209 5.13 -6.60 -23.09
N ALA A 210 4.37 -5.50 -23.18
CA ALA A 210 4.19 -4.78 -24.43
C ALA A 210 5.54 -4.34 -25.03
N SER A 211 5.64 -4.22 -26.36
CA SER A 211 6.91 -3.95 -27.04
C SER A 211 7.67 -2.75 -26.49
N GLY A 212 6.98 -1.62 -26.28
CA GLY A 212 7.59 -0.41 -25.74
C GLY A 212 8.12 -0.58 -24.31
N ASP A 213 7.36 -1.21 -23.43
CA ASP A 213 7.77 -1.41 -22.03
C ASP A 213 8.90 -2.44 -21.91
N ARG A 214 8.88 -3.44 -22.79
CA ARG A 214 9.92 -4.45 -22.92
C ARG A 214 11.27 -3.84 -23.28
N GLU A 215 11.31 -2.92 -24.23
CA GLU A 215 12.55 -2.23 -24.63
C GLU A 215 13.10 -1.37 -23.49
N ILE A 216 12.22 -0.69 -22.74
CA ILE A 216 12.60 0.10 -21.57
C ILE A 216 13.24 -0.80 -20.50
N LEU A 217 12.59 -1.91 -20.13
CA LEU A 217 13.14 -2.86 -19.16
C LEU A 217 14.42 -3.53 -19.65
N ALA A 218 14.50 -3.87 -20.94
CA ALA A 218 15.69 -4.48 -21.52
C ALA A 218 16.92 -3.59 -21.36
N ASN A 219 16.77 -2.30 -21.64
CA ASN A 219 17.84 -1.32 -21.46
C ASN A 219 18.19 -1.14 -19.98
N LYS A 220 17.17 -0.97 -19.11
CA LYS A 220 17.38 -0.70 -17.68
C LYS A 220 18.02 -1.89 -16.94
N LEU A 221 17.63 -3.11 -17.29
CA LEU A 221 18.12 -4.36 -16.68
C LEU A 221 19.30 -4.99 -17.44
N ASN A 222 19.84 -4.32 -18.46
CA ASN A 222 20.93 -4.81 -19.30
C ASN A 222 20.68 -6.22 -19.87
N ILE A 223 19.46 -6.46 -20.35
CA ILE A 223 19.04 -7.76 -20.92
C ILE A 223 19.64 -7.91 -22.32
N SER A 224 20.37 -9.01 -22.56
CA SER A 224 20.86 -9.33 -23.91
C SER A 224 19.72 -9.68 -24.86
N LEU A 225 19.91 -9.48 -26.17
CA LEU A 225 18.93 -9.88 -27.19
C LEU A 225 18.54 -11.36 -27.11
N TYR A 226 19.50 -12.23 -26.75
CA TYR A 226 19.24 -13.66 -26.56
C TYR A 226 18.30 -13.91 -25.37
N GLN A 227 18.55 -13.28 -24.23
CA GLN A 227 17.65 -13.36 -23.07
C GLN A 227 16.28 -12.75 -23.35
N LEU A 228 16.23 -11.63 -24.08
CA LEU A 228 15.01 -10.96 -24.47
C LEU A 228 14.12 -11.82 -25.39
N SER A 229 14.71 -12.75 -26.14
CA SER A 229 13.94 -13.69 -26.96
C SER A 229 13.06 -14.64 -26.13
N TYR A 230 13.43 -14.93 -24.88
CA TYR A 230 12.64 -15.78 -23.97
C TYR A 230 11.37 -15.13 -23.45
N VAL A 231 11.27 -13.80 -23.51
CA VAL A 231 10.07 -13.05 -23.10
C VAL A 231 9.29 -12.49 -24.27
N THR A 232 9.86 -12.51 -25.47
CA THR A 232 9.21 -12.01 -26.68
C THR A 232 8.22 -13.03 -27.21
N ASN A 233 6.93 -12.69 -27.22
CA ASN A 233 5.84 -13.60 -27.60
C ASN A 233 5.81 -14.89 -26.76
N SER A 234 6.24 -14.77 -25.50
CA SER A 234 6.24 -15.86 -24.53
C SER A 234 4.82 -16.17 -24.05
N ASN A 235 4.61 -17.43 -23.64
CA ASN A 235 3.31 -17.86 -23.12
C ASN A 235 3.12 -17.37 -21.67
N GLU A 236 1.88 -17.49 -21.17
CA GLU A 236 1.61 -17.30 -19.75
C GLU A 236 2.50 -18.21 -18.89
N GLY A 237 3.08 -17.65 -17.82
CA GLY A 237 3.98 -18.37 -16.92
C GLY A 237 5.43 -18.44 -17.40
N GLU A 238 5.77 -17.87 -18.55
CA GLU A 238 7.15 -17.78 -19.05
C GLU A 238 7.72 -16.38 -18.81
N GLY A 239 9.01 -16.30 -18.48
CA GLY A 239 9.62 -15.02 -18.13
C GLY A 239 11.12 -15.06 -17.87
N LEU A 240 11.63 -13.93 -17.37
CA LEU A 240 12.98 -13.78 -16.84
C LEU A 240 12.94 -13.50 -15.34
N LEU A 241 13.76 -14.21 -14.59
CA LEU A 241 14.01 -13.97 -13.17
C LEU A 241 15.39 -13.32 -13.01
N PHE A 242 15.42 -12.20 -12.31
CA PHE A 242 16.62 -11.45 -11.98
C PHE A 242 16.91 -11.64 -10.49
N TYR A 243 18.15 -11.99 -10.16
CA TYR A 243 18.64 -12.02 -8.80
C TYR A 243 20.06 -11.45 -8.75
N GLY A 244 20.17 -10.21 -8.30
CA GLY A 244 21.39 -9.41 -8.47
C GLY A 244 21.79 -9.34 -9.95
N ASN A 245 22.99 -9.81 -10.27
CA ASN A 245 23.51 -9.80 -11.65
C ASN A 245 23.12 -11.05 -12.47
N THR A 246 22.36 -11.98 -11.90
CA THR A 246 22.00 -13.24 -12.56
C THR A 246 20.63 -13.12 -13.22
N ILE A 247 20.54 -13.49 -14.49
CA ILE A 247 19.29 -13.54 -15.26
C ILE A 247 19.02 -14.99 -15.64
N VAL A 248 17.89 -15.54 -15.20
CA VAL A 248 17.47 -16.92 -15.44
C VAL A 248 16.12 -16.93 -16.17
N PRO A 249 16.06 -17.41 -17.42
CA PRO A 249 14.78 -17.71 -18.06
C PRO A 249 14.06 -18.83 -17.32
N PHE A 250 12.74 -18.69 -17.15
CA PHE A 250 11.93 -19.70 -16.50
C PHE A 250 10.65 -19.98 -17.29
N VAL A 251 10.12 -21.19 -17.04
CA VAL A 251 8.83 -21.66 -17.55
C VAL A 251 8.09 -22.25 -16.36
N ASP A 252 7.00 -21.62 -15.94
CA ASP A 252 6.10 -22.12 -14.91
C ASP A 252 4.81 -22.64 -15.55
N ARG A 253 4.59 -23.95 -15.42
CA ARG A 253 3.34 -24.61 -15.85
C ARG A 253 2.56 -25.01 -14.62
N PHE A 254 1.81 -24.06 -14.08
CA PHE A 254 1.05 -24.29 -12.84
C PHE A 254 -0.01 -25.40 -13.03
N PRO A 255 -0.08 -26.40 -12.13
CA PRO A 255 -1.04 -27.49 -12.24
C PRO A 255 -2.50 -27.01 -12.14
N LYS A 256 -3.25 -27.16 -13.24
CA LYS A 256 -4.63 -26.68 -13.38
C LYS A 256 -5.70 -27.54 -12.69
N ASP A 257 -5.36 -28.79 -12.42
CA ASP A 257 -6.23 -29.78 -11.75
C ASP A 257 -6.24 -29.64 -10.23
N THR A 258 -5.68 -28.55 -9.70
CA THR A 258 -5.60 -28.30 -8.26
C THR A 258 -6.76 -27.43 -7.77
N LYS A 259 -7.17 -27.65 -6.50
CA LYS A 259 -8.10 -26.74 -5.81
C LYS A 259 -7.57 -25.30 -5.79
N LEU A 260 -6.25 -25.15 -5.69
CA LEU A 260 -5.58 -23.86 -5.63
C LEU A 260 -5.74 -23.09 -6.95
N TYR A 261 -5.56 -23.74 -8.10
CA TYR A 261 -5.77 -23.10 -9.39
C TYR A 261 -7.22 -22.62 -9.58
N LYS A 262 -8.21 -23.44 -9.20
CA LYS A 262 -9.63 -23.06 -9.28
C LYS A 262 -9.99 -21.83 -8.44
N LEU A 263 -9.33 -21.67 -7.29
CA LEU A 263 -9.54 -20.51 -6.42
C LEU A 263 -8.84 -19.25 -6.92
N MET A 264 -7.74 -19.38 -7.66
CA MET A 264 -6.90 -18.26 -8.08
C MET A 264 -7.16 -17.81 -9.52
N THR A 265 -7.72 -18.65 -10.39
CA THR A 265 -7.92 -18.30 -11.80
C THR A 265 -8.87 -17.11 -11.93
N THR A 266 -8.44 -16.10 -12.69
CA THR A 266 -9.24 -14.93 -13.04
C THR A 266 -9.86 -15.05 -14.43
N LYS A 267 -9.60 -16.16 -15.13
CA LYS A 267 -10.11 -16.41 -16.49
C LYS A 267 -11.61 -16.64 -16.47
N PRO A 268 -12.42 -15.77 -17.08
CA PRO A 268 -13.88 -15.89 -17.02
C PRO A 268 -14.42 -17.21 -17.59
N GLU A 269 -13.72 -17.79 -18.57
CA GLU A 269 -14.09 -19.06 -19.21
C GLU A 269 -13.89 -20.24 -18.26
N GLU A 270 -12.75 -20.32 -17.57
CA GLU A 270 -12.43 -21.40 -16.62
C GLU A 270 -13.29 -21.32 -15.35
N LEU A 271 -13.71 -20.11 -14.95
CA LEU A 271 -14.60 -19.90 -13.80
C LEU A 271 -16.02 -20.46 -14.04
N LYS A 272 -16.53 -20.39 -15.28
CA LYS A 272 -17.84 -20.95 -15.64
C LYS A 272 -17.83 -22.48 -15.55
N GLU A 273 -16.77 -23.11 -16.04
CA GLU A 273 -16.59 -24.56 -15.97
C GLU A 273 -16.45 -25.05 -14.51
N GLY A 274 -15.74 -24.30 -13.67
CA GLY A 274 -15.60 -24.61 -12.24
C GLY A 274 -16.94 -24.65 -11.49
N ILE A 275 -17.79 -23.64 -11.71
CA ILE A 275 -19.12 -23.54 -11.08
C ILE A 275 -20.06 -24.67 -11.55
N GLU A 276 -19.97 -25.05 -12.83
CA GLU A 276 -20.81 -26.11 -13.40
C GLU A 276 -20.41 -27.50 -12.90
N ILE A 277 -19.11 -27.75 -12.72
CA ILE A 277 -18.58 -28.99 -12.11
C ILE A 277 -18.97 -29.09 -10.62
N ASP A 278 -18.92 -28.00 -9.87
CA ASP A 278 -19.27 -28.01 -8.44
C ASP A 278 -20.79 -28.18 -8.24
N ARG A 279 -21.63 -27.55 -9.07
CA ARG A 279 -23.09 -27.82 -9.10
C ARG A 279 -23.42 -29.29 -9.41
N GLN A 280 -22.72 -29.92 -10.36
CA GLN A 280 -22.95 -31.33 -10.68
C GLN A 280 -22.51 -32.29 -9.57
N ARG A 281 -21.60 -31.85 -8.67
CA ARG A 281 -21.16 -32.62 -7.50
C ARG A 281 -22.12 -32.47 -6.31
N GLU A 282 -22.69 -31.28 -6.12
CA GLU A 282 -23.72 -31.04 -5.10
C GLU A 282 -25.04 -31.74 -5.40
N VAL A 283 -25.39 -31.95 -6.67
CA VAL A 283 -26.61 -32.70 -7.08
C VAL A 283 -26.42 -34.22 -6.97
N LYS A 284 -25.18 -34.70 -6.79
CA LYS A 284 -24.84 -36.14 -6.69
C LYS A 284 -24.57 -36.63 -5.27
N ASN A 285 -24.63 -35.75 -4.27
CA ASN A 285 -24.59 -36.09 -2.84
C ASN A 285 -25.96 -35.79 -2.19
#